data_AF-A0A0K0FMZ1-F1
#
_entry.id   AF-A0A0K0FMZ1-F1
#
_cell.length_a   1.000
_cell.length_b   1.000
_cell.length_c   1.000
_cell.angle_alpha   90.00
_cell.angle_beta   90.00
_cell.angle_gamma   90.00
#
_symmetry.space_group_name_H-M   'P 1'
#
loop_
_entity.id
_entity.type
_entity.pdbx_description
1 polymer ?
#
loop_
_entity_poly.entity_id
_entity_poly.type
_entity_poly.pdbx_seq_one_letter_code
_entity_poly.pdbx_strand_id
1 'polypeptide(L)'
;MSLGINIFKKNVRNRVIQLCRQQHSDIKFPLQRGFNWLRYTIKMRYVENKVDSYFLNDVAYRVICQHPSLKCFYEHSLKKVEDLEEAKRWKSIHIGSDKYPRFFPFEDNPNDDLYVGKSDYLSMPRTTSVKICLKDDEIQKVAATIKCANESGFNVVGFDCEWPPYFDSKYISLIQIALDNQCFLVDASYGNKKLIGELLDELFSAKNLIKLGKSPIDDVNKLLDAYPDVKALREPKNVLCLSKLIITFNNPSGYNCSGNIDSVLPHWKMFFNKFNHKNVSSISTLCNSDLTSDFGKIVKGNEFSKEKSTEKQQLIKEFKYVMENAGLSRLSKLVLGKELDKSEQISIWDRRPLRTSQIRYAALDAEVSRMIYFKLEEWCKQLNIDIKEITIKSISVKDKKKSKN
;
A
#
# COMPACT_ATOMS: atom_id res chain seq x y z
N MET A 1 -13.17 -33.78 -17.50
CA MET A 1 -12.91 -34.31 -16.14
C MET A 1 -12.20 -33.30 -15.21
N SER A 2 -11.32 -32.43 -15.72
CA SER A 2 -10.56 -31.43 -14.90
C SER A 2 -11.39 -30.26 -14.34
N LEU A 3 -12.38 -29.76 -15.09
CA LEU A 3 -13.20 -28.60 -14.69
C LEU A 3 -14.09 -28.91 -13.48
N GLY A 4 -14.75 -30.08 -13.48
CA GLY A 4 -15.61 -30.52 -12.37
C GLY A 4 -14.86 -30.78 -11.07
N ILE A 5 -13.65 -31.35 -11.15
CA ILE A 5 -12.77 -31.55 -9.98
C ILE A 5 -12.28 -30.20 -9.42
N ASN A 6 -11.98 -29.23 -10.28
CA ASN A 6 -11.57 -27.88 -9.85
C ASN A 6 -12.72 -27.10 -9.21
N ILE A 7 -13.93 -27.20 -9.75
CA ILE A 7 -15.15 -26.61 -9.15
C ILE A 7 -15.43 -27.25 -7.79
N PHE A 8 -15.36 -28.58 -7.69
CA PHE A 8 -15.54 -29.29 -6.42
C PHE A 8 -14.49 -28.89 -5.38
N LYS A 9 -13.20 -28.85 -5.75
CA LYS A 9 -12.12 -28.39 -4.85
C LYS A 9 -12.31 -26.94 -4.40
N LYS A 10 -12.72 -26.05 -5.31
CA LYS A 10 -13.04 -24.65 -4.99
C LYS A 10 -14.22 -24.57 -4.01
N ASN A 11 -15.27 -25.34 -4.24
CA ASN A 11 -16.47 -25.36 -3.39
C ASN A 11 -16.21 -25.95 -2.01
N VAL A 12 -15.44 -27.04 -1.91
CA VAL A 12 -15.01 -27.63 -0.62
C VAL A 12 -14.10 -26.67 0.14
N ARG A 13 -13.11 -26.06 -0.53
CA ARG A 13 -12.23 -25.07 0.08
C ARG A 13 -13.03 -23.89 0.62
N ASN A 14 -14.00 -23.38 -0.15
CA ASN A 14 -14.91 -22.32 0.27
C ASN A 14 -15.80 -22.73 1.45
N ARG A 15 -16.30 -23.97 1.49
CA ARG A 15 -17.15 -24.49 2.58
C ARG A 15 -16.37 -24.68 3.88
N VAL A 16 -15.15 -25.22 3.82
CA VAL A 16 -14.26 -25.36 4.99
C VAL A 16 -13.89 -23.98 5.54
N ILE A 17 -13.55 -23.04 4.64
CA ILE A 17 -13.38 -21.63 4.96
C ILE A 17 -14.63 -21.07 5.66
N GLN A 18 -15.84 -21.30 5.17
CA GLN A 18 -17.07 -20.81 5.79
C GLN A 18 -17.29 -21.35 7.22
N LEU A 19 -16.99 -22.63 7.46
CA LEU A 19 -17.20 -23.27 8.76
C LEU A 19 -16.21 -22.79 9.84
N CYS A 20 -14.95 -22.55 9.48
CA CYS A 20 -13.92 -22.08 10.42
C CYS A 20 -14.16 -20.65 10.97
N ARG A 21 -15.17 -19.93 10.47
CA ARG A 21 -15.22 -18.46 10.57
C ARG A 21 -16.27 -17.89 11.51
N GLN A 22 -17.11 -18.70 12.16
CA GLN A 22 -18.35 -18.27 12.81
C GLN A 22 -18.26 -17.23 13.96
N GLN A 23 -17.07 -16.83 14.41
CA GLN A 23 -16.88 -15.94 15.57
C GLN A 23 -16.21 -14.61 15.20
N HIS A 24 -16.91 -13.72 14.49
CA HIS A 24 -16.42 -12.36 14.28
C HIS A 24 -17.46 -11.34 14.71
N SER A 25 -17.01 -10.22 15.28
CA SER A 25 -17.86 -9.10 15.63
C SER A 25 -18.37 -8.41 14.37
N ASP A 26 -19.66 -8.57 14.13
CA ASP A 26 -20.38 -8.02 13.01
C ASP A 26 -20.73 -6.53 13.27
N ILE A 27 -20.12 -5.59 12.54
CA ILE A 27 -20.27 -4.15 12.79
C ILE A 27 -21.13 -3.48 11.74
N LYS A 28 -22.28 -2.95 12.18
CA LYS A 28 -23.21 -2.22 11.32
C LYS A 28 -22.67 -0.84 10.98
N PHE A 29 -22.45 -0.51 9.71
CA PHE A 29 -22.19 0.89 9.34
C PHE A 29 -23.51 1.69 9.38
N PRO A 30 -23.52 2.97 9.80
CA PRO A 30 -24.74 3.79 9.81
C PRO A 30 -25.38 3.90 8.42
N LEU A 31 -26.72 3.93 8.35
CA LEU A 31 -27.46 4.01 7.08
C LEU A 31 -26.94 5.14 6.17
N GLN A 32 -26.74 6.34 6.74
CA GLN A 32 -26.23 7.50 6.02
C GLN A 32 -24.83 7.26 5.44
N ARG A 33 -23.94 6.59 6.19
CA ARG A 33 -22.59 6.25 5.72
C ARG A 33 -22.66 5.26 4.56
N GLY A 34 -23.52 4.24 4.66
CA GLY A 34 -23.78 3.30 3.56
C GLY A 34 -24.30 3.97 2.30
N PHE A 35 -25.30 4.84 2.46
CA PHE A 35 -25.86 5.63 1.36
C PHE A 35 -24.80 6.51 0.67
N ASN A 36 -24.02 7.26 1.46
CA ASN A 36 -22.96 8.13 0.93
C ASN A 36 -21.90 7.31 0.19
N TRP A 37 -21.54 6.13 0.72
CA TRP A 37 -20.53 5.28 0.11
C TRP A 37 -21.01 4.63 -1.19
N LEU A 38 -22.26 4.15 -1.25
CA LEU A 38 -22.90 3.71 -2.49
C LEU A 38 -22.88 4.82 -3.55
N ARG A 39 -23.34 6.03 -3.19
CA ARG A 39 -23.35 7.18 -4.11
C ARG A 39 -21.94 7.52 -4.60
N TYR A 40 -20.95 7.50 -3.71
CA TYR A 40 -19.55 7.77 -4.05
C TYR A 40 -18.99 6.73 -5.03
N THR A 41 -19.23 5.45 -4.79
CA THR A 41 -18.69 4.36 -5.63
C THR A 41 -19.38 4.24 -6.99
N ILE A 42 -20.69 4.55 -7.07
CA ILE A 42 -21.38 4.72 -8.36
C ILE A 42 -20.69 5.84 -9.17
N LYS A 43 -20.40 7.00 -8.55
CA LYS A 43 -19.68 8.09 -9.22
C LYS A 43 -18.29 7.64 -9.68
N MET A 44 -17.53 6.95 -8.84
CA MET A 44 -16.21 6.41 -9.21
C MET A 44 -16.28 5.49 -10.42
N ARG A 45 -17.33 4.67 -10.53
CA ARG A 45 -17.52 3.70 -11.63
C ARG A 45 -17.96 4.36 -12.93
N TYR A 46 -19.02 5.16 -12.89
CA TYR A 46 -19.71 5.63 -14.10
C TYR A 46 -19.29 7.05 -14.53
N VAL A 47 -18.70 7.85 -13.64
CA VAL A 47 -18.27 9.22 -13.96
C VAL A 47 -16.75 9.31 -14.04
N GLU A 48 -16.04 8.75 -13.05
CA GLU A 48 -14.58 8.90 -12.96
C GLU A 48 -13.81 7.73 -13.59
N ASN A 49 -14.49 6.63 -13.92
CA ASN A 49 -13.92 5.38 -14.44
C ASN A 49 -12.69 4.86 -13.64
N LYS A 50 -12.71 5.05 -12.32
CA LYS A 50 -11.61 4.68 -11.41
C LYS A 50 -11.71 3.26 -10.87
N VAL A 51 -12.90 2.66 -10.91
CA VAL A 51 -13.19 1.32 -10.41
C VAL A 51 -14.08 0.59 -11.41
N ASP A 52 -14.04 -0.73 -11.41
CA ASP A 52 -14.85 -1.57 -12.28
C ASP A 52 -16.20 -1.95 -11.65
N SER A 53 -17.04 -2.63 -12.42
CA SER A 53 -18.36 -3.07 -11.94
C SER A 53 -18.24 -4.14 -10.85
N TYR A 54 -17.16 -4.94 -10.83
CA TYR A 54 -16.94 -5.97 -9.82
C TYR A 54 -16.68 -5.34 -8.44
N PHE A 55 -15.86 -4.29 -8.39
CA PHE A 55 -15.64 -3.48 -7.19
C PHE A 55 -16.95 -2.86 -6.70
N LEU A 56 -17.68 -2.20 -7.62
CA LEU A 56 -18.94 -1.55 -7.27
C LEU A 56 -19.95 -2.55 -6.70
N ASN A 57 -20.01 -3.75 -7.28
CA ASN A 57 -20.90 -4.81 -6.84
C ASN A 57 -20.57 -5.31 -5.44
N ASP A 58 -19.30 -5.51 -5.11
CA ASP A 58 -18.89 -5.86 -3.76
C ASP A 58 -19.32 -4.79 -2.75
N VAL A 59 -19.07 -3.51 -3.05
CA VAL A 59 -19.50 -2.42 -2.18
C VAL A 59 -21.02 -2.41 -2.04
N ALA A 60 -21.75 -2.51 -3.15
CA ALA A 60 -23.20 -2.45 -3.14
C ALA A 60 -23.83 -3.60 -2.37
N TYR A 61 -23.31 -4.82 -2.51
CA TYR A 61 -23.86 -5.98 -1.81
C TYR A 61 -23.56 -5.93 -0.33
N ARG A 62 -22.33 -5.57 0.04
CA ARG A 62 -21.98 -5.34 1.44
C ARG A 62 -22.89 -4.28 2.06
N VAL A 63 -23.17 -3.21 1.32
CA VAL A 63 -23.99 -2.12 1.84
C VAL A 63 -25.48 -2.53 1.98
N ILE A 64 -26.04 -3.11 0.93
CA ILE A 64 -27.45 -3.45 0.84
C ILE A 64 -27.81 -4.62 1.78
N CYS A 65 -26.93 -5.58 2.02
CA CYS A 65 -27.16 -6.63 3.02
C CYS A 65 -27.40 -6.06 4.43
N GLN A 66 -26.66 -5.01 4.83
CA GLN A 66 -26.89 -4.37 6.13
C GLN A 66 -28.10 -3.43 6.14
N HIS A 67 -28.42 -2.82 4.99
CA HIS A 67 -29.54 -1.88 4.82
C HIS A 67 -30.34 -2.17 3.55
N PRO A 68 -31.25 -3.16 3.58
CA PRO A 68 -32.00 -3.59 2.39
C PRO A 68 -32.84 -2.47 1.74
N SER A 69 -33.25 -1.46 2.49
CA SER A 69 -33.97 -0.28 1.99
C SER A 69 -33.19 0.51 0.93
N LEU A 70 -31.85 0.41 0.91
CA LEU A 70 -31.00 1.08 -0.08
C LEU A 70 -31.01 0.39 -1.46
N LYS A 71 -31.58 -0.82 -1.58
CA LYS A 71 -31.64 -1.55 -2.85
C LYS A 71 -32.39 -0.76 -3.93
N CYS A 72 -33.56 -0.19 -3.56
CA CYS A 72 -34.38 0.60 -4.49
C CYS A 72 -33.63 1.84 -5.00
N PHE A 73 -32.90 2.52 -4.10
CA PHE A 73 -32.03 3.64 -4.48
C PHE A 73 -30.96 3.21 -5.48
N TYR A 74 -30.25 2.11 -5.19
CA TYR A 74 -29.16 1.62 -6.03
C TYR A 74 -29.66 1.21 -7.43
N GLU A 75 -30.77 0.46 -7.52
CA GLU A 75 -31.41 0.10 -8.79
C GLU A 75 -31.82 1.34 -9.61
N HIS A 76 -32.38 2.36 -8.94
CA HIS A 76 -32.76 3.61 -9.60
C HIS A 76 -31.52 4.41 -10.07
N SER A 77 -30.44 4.40 -9.29
CA SER A 77 -29.17 5.02 -9.67
C SER A 77 -28.55 4.35 -10.90
N LEU A 78 -28.58 3.01 -10.99
CA LEU A 78 -28.09 2.28 -12.16
C LEU A 78 -28.87 2.63 -13.43
N LYS A 79 -30.21 2.74 -13.34
CA LYS A 79 -31.04 3.20 -14.46
C LYS A 79 -30.71 4.63 -14.90
N LYS A 80 -30.39 5.52 -13.96
CA LYS A 80 -30.02 6.91 -14.24
C LYS A 80 -28.69 7.05 -14.99
N VAL A 81 -27.76 6.13 -14.77
CA VAL A 81 -26.50 6.06 -15.52
C VAL A 81 -26.59 5.14 -16.74
N GLU A 82 -27.82 4.78 -17.14
CA GLU A 82 -28.14 3.96 -18.32
C GLU A 82 -27.57 2.53 -18.31
N ASP A 83 -27.14 2.02 -17.15
CA ASP A 83 -26.74 0.62 -16.99
C ASP A 83 -27.96 -0.28 -16.70
N LEU A 84 -28.77 -0.47 -17.75
CA LEU A 84 -30.03 -1.21 -17.66
C LEU A 84 -29.82 -2.70 -17.38
N GLU A 85 -28.72 -3.29 -17.85
CA GLU A 85 -28.41 -4.70 -17.63
C GLU A 85 -28.05 -4.94 -16.17
N GLU A 86 -27.18 -4.09 -15.58
CA GLU A 86 -26.84 -4.19 -14.16
C GLU A 86 -28.06 -3.89 -13.27
N ALA A 87 -28.92 -2.95 -13.66
CA ALA A 87 -30.16 -2.67 -12.95
C ALA A 87 -31.13 -3.87 -12.94
N LYS A 88 -31.27 -4.57 -14.08
CA LYS A 88 -32.07 -5.81 -14.18
C LYS A 88 -31.48 -6.92 -13.32
N ARG A 89 -30.15 -7.09 -13.37
CA ARG A 89 -29.41 -8.06 -12.56
C ARG A 89 -29.67 -7.82 -11.08
N TRP A 90 -29.49 -6.60 -10.60
CA TRP A 90 -29.75 -6.24 -9.20
C TRP A 90 -31.21 -6.40 -8.77
N LYS A 91 -32.16 -6.10 -9.65
CA LYS A 91 -33.58 -6.36 -9.40
C LYS A 91 -33.84 -7.85 -9.11
N SER A 92 -33.22 -8.75 -9.87
CA SER A 92 -33.35 -10.21 -9.68
C SER A 92 -32.61 -10.79 -8.47
N ILE A 93 -31.60 -10.09 -7.95
CA ILE A 93 -30.79 -10.60 -6.83
C ILE A 93 -31.64 -10.64 -5.55
N HIS A 94 -31.73 -11.83 -4.96
CA HIS A 94 -32.28 -12.00 -3.63
C HIS A 94 -31.24 -11.56 -2.58
N ILE A 95 -31.64 -10.65 -1.69
CA ILE A 95 -30.82 -10.24 -0.54
C ILE A 95 -31.20 -11.14 0.63
N GLY A 96 -30.29 -12.02 1.03
CA GLY A 96 -30.50 -12.93 2.16
C GLY A 96 -30.63 -12.21 3.50
N SER A 97 -30.97 -12.96 4.54
CA SER A 97 -31.08 -12.44 5.92
C SER A 97 -29.74 -12.14 6.59
N ASP A 98 -28.63 -12.62 6.02
CA ASP A 98 -27.29 -12.35 6.51
C ASP A 98 -26.90 -10.89 6.24
N LYS A 99 -26.81 -10.12 7.33
CA LYS A 99 -26.41 -8.71 7.29
C LYS A 99 -24.91 -8.55 7.02
N TYR A 100 -24.11 -9.59 7.23
CA TYR A 100 -22.65 -9.54 7.17
C TYR A 100 -22.13 -10.61 6.22
N PRO A 101 -22.52 -10.56 4.93
CA PRO A 101 -22.20 -11.62 4.00
C PRO A 101 -20.69 -11.83 3.93
N ARG A 102 -20.30 -13.07 4.21
CA ARG A 102 -18.91 -13.54 4.12
C ARG A 102 -18.61 -14.18 2.77
N PHE A 103 -19.66 -14.40 1.99
CA PHE A 103 -19.62 -14.88 0.63
C PHE A 103 -20.45 -13.95 -0.25
N PHE A 104 -19.90 -13.59 -1.39
CA PHE A 104 -20.51 -12.66 -2.33
C PHE A 104 -21.03 -13.45 -3.53
N PRO A 105 -22.25 -13.17 -4.00
CA PRO A 105 -22.89 -13.94 -5.07
C PRO A 105 -22.36 -13.57 -6.47
N PHE A 106 -21.35 -12.70 -6.56
CA PHE A 106 -20.81 -12.24 -7.83
C PHE A 106 -19.62 -13.08 -8.25
N GLU A 107 -19.62 -13.46 -9.52
CA GLU A 107 -18.44 -14.03 -10.14
C GLU A 107 -17.34 -12.98 -10.23
N ASP A 108 -16.09 -13.43 -10.11
CA ASP A 108 -14.93 -12.58 -10.35
C ASP A 108 -14.76 -12.37 -11.86
N ASN A 109 -14.02 -11.33 -12.24
CA ASN A 109 -13.72 -11.07 -13.65
C ASN A 109 -12.91 -12.23 -14.25
N PRO A 110 -13.43 -12.95 -15.27
CA PRO A 110 -12.76 -14.14 -15.81
C PRO A 110 -11.46 -13.82 -16.54
N ASN A 111 -11.25 -12.57 -16.93
CA ASN A 111 -10.05 -12.10 -17.63
C ASN A 111 -9.00 -11.51 -16.66
N ASP A 112 -9.25 -11.55 -15.36
CA ASP A 112 -8.35 -10.97 -14.36
C ASP A 112 -7.23 -11.96 -14.01
N ASP A 113 -5.98 -11.53 -14.19
CA ASP A 113 -4.79 -12.35 -13.96
C ASP A 113 -3.84 -11.70 -12.95
N LEU A 114 -3.25 -12.51 -12.07
CA LEU A 114 -2.35 -12.04 -11.01
C LEU A 114 -1.16 -11.22 -11.55
N TYR A 115 -0.70 -11.52 -12.76
CA TYR A 115 0.46 -10.92 -13.42
C TYR A 115 0.08 -10.05 -14.61
N VAL A 116 -1.19 -9.64 -14.73
CA VAL A 116 -1.63 -8.76 -15.82
C VAL A 116 -0.84 -7.45 -15.76
N GLY A 117 -0.29 -7.06 -16.91
CA GLY A 117 0.38 -5.77 -17.08
C GLY A 117 -0.61 -4.73 -17.59
N LYS A 118 -0.71 -3.59 -16.90
CA LYS A 118 -1.31 -2.37 -17.44
C LYS A 118 -0.18 -1.44 -17.89
N SER A 119 -0.30 -0.76 -19.02
CA SER A 119 0.79 0.06 -19.60
C SER A 119 1.32 1.07 -18.59
N ASP A 120 0.41 1.75 -17.90
CA ASP A 120 0.69 2.93 -17.06
C ASP A 120 1.05 2.57 -15.62
N TYR A 121 0.76 1.32 -15.20
CA TYR A 121 0.93 0.86 -13.83
C TYR A 121 1.99 -0.23 -13.70
N LEU A 122 2.60 -0.29 -12.52
CA LEU A 122 3.52 -1.34 -12.15
C LEU A 122 2.76 -2.67 -12.08
N SER A 123 3.39 -3.73 -12.57
CA SER A 123 2.85 -5.09 -12.55
C SER A 123 3.70 -5.96 -11.64
N MET A 124 3.06 -6.95 -11.00
CA MET A 124 3.75 -7.98 -10.23
C MET A 124 4.80 -8.70 -11.11
N PRO A 125 6.06 -8.87 -10.66
CA PRO A 125 7.02 -9.69 -11.36
C PRO A 125 6.55 -11.14 -11.48
N ARG A 126 6.65 -11.74 -12.67
CA ARG A 126 6.26 -13.16 -12.89
C ARG A 126 7.12 -14.15 -12.10
N THR A 127 8.30 -13.72 -11.66
CA THR A 127 9.19 -14.49 -10.78
C THR A 127 8.67 -14.54 -9.34
N THR A 128 7.80 -13.61 -8.95
CA THR A 128 7.26 -13.53 -7.59
C THR A 128 6.00 -14.38 -7.48
N SER A 129 6.04 -15.41 -6.63
CA SER A 129 4.87 -16.26 -6.34
C SER A 129 4.00 -15.64 -5.26
N VAL A 130 2.67 -15.70 -5.40
CA VAL A 130 1.73 -15.19 -4.38
C VAL A 130 1.01 -16.36 -3.70
N LYS A 131 1.04 -16.38 -2.37
CA LYS A 131 0.47 -17.46 -1.53
C LYS A 131 -0.52 -16.89 -0.54
N ILE A 132 -1.79 -17.28 -0.70
CA ILE A 132 -2.83 -16.95 0.27
C ILE A 132 -2.77 -17.97 1.41
N CYS A 133 -2.49 -17.48 2.62
CA CYS A 133 -2.31 -18.31 3.80
C CYS A 133 -3.60 -18.25 4.64
N LEU A 134 -4.40 -19.31 4.54
CA LEU A 134 -5.71 -19.45 5.19
C LEU A 134 -5.70 -20.46 6.33
N LYS A 135 -4.74 -21.40 6.31
CA LYS A 135 -4.63 -22.49 7.27
C LYS A 135 -3.45 -22.32 8.20
N ASP A 136 -3.53 -22.99 9.34
CA ASP A 136 -2.51 -22.99 10.39
C ASP A 136 -1.13 -23.44 9.87
N ASP A 137 -1.06 -24.50 9.05
CA ASP A 137 0.18 -25.00 8.44
C ASP A 137 0.78 -24.00 7.45
N GLU A 138 -0.05 -23.30 6.68
CA GLU A 138 0.37 -22.24 5.77
C GLU A 138 0.97 -21.06 6.56
N ILE A 139 0.33 -20.62 7.66
CA ILE A 139 0.81 -19.53 8.53
C ILE A 139 2.12 -19.91 9.22
N GLN A 140 2.21 -21.10 9.79
CA GLN A 140 3.45 -21.62 10.40
C GLN A 140 4.60 -21.67 9.41
N LYS A 141 4.32 -22.05 8.16
CA LYS A 141 5.33 -22.04 7.09
C LYS A 141 5.84 -20.64 6.79
N VAL A 142 5.00 -19.59 6.87
CA VAL A 142 5.45 -18.20 6.74
C VAL A 142 6.42 -17.86 7.88
N ALA A 143 6.06 -18.18 9.12
CA ALA A 143 6.92 -17.91 10.28
C ALA A 143 8.28 -18.63 10.17
N ALA A 144 8.27 -19.90 9.77
CA ALA A 144 9.50 -20.66 9.52
C ALA A 144 10.36 -20.06 8.38
N THR A 145 9.72 -19.54 7.33
CA THR A 145 10.43 -18.87 6.22
C THR A 145 11.13 -17.60 6.70
N ILE A 146 10.45 -16.78 7.52
CA ILE A 146 11.01 -15.57 8.11
C ILE A 146 12.17 -15.91 9.05
N LYS A 147 11.99 -16.90 9.91
CA LYS A 147 13.04 -17.37 10.82
C LYS A 147 14.30 -17.80 10.06
N CYS A 148 14.14 -18.65 9.04
CA CYS A 148 15.25 -19.11 8.19
C CYS A 148 15.96 -17.95 7.49
N ALA A 149 15.21 -16.99 6.94
CA ALA A 149 15.79 -15.80 6.31
C ALA A 149 16.55 -14.93 7.32
N ASN A 150 16.02 -14.75 8.53
CA ASN A 150 16.69 -14.02 9.60
C ASN A 150 17.97 -14.72 10.06
N GLU A 151 17.98 -16.04 10.16
CA GLU A 151 19.18 -16.85 10.48
C GLU A 151 20.23 -16.80 9.35
N SER A 152 19.79 -16.72 8.10
CA SER A 152 20.67 -16.65 6.91
C SER A 152 21.42 -15.32 6.78
N GLY A 153 20.96 -14.27 7.45
CA GLY A 153 21.63 -12.98 7.51
C GLY A 153 20.80 -11.85 6.89
N PHE A 154 21.50 -10.81 6.43
CA PHE A 154 20.85 -9.57 5.98
C PHE A 154 19.88 -9.83 4.81
N ASN A 155 18.62 -9.44 4.98
CA ASN A 155 17.62 -9.45 3.91
C ASN A 155 16.58 -8.34 4.14
N VAL A 156 15.79 -8.04 3.12
CA VAL A 156 14.71 -7.04 3.15
C VAL A 156 13.37 -7.73 3.06
N VAL A 157 12.37 -7.24 3.79
CA VAL A 157 11.00 -7.75 3.77
C VAL A 157 10.09 -6.61 3.39
N GLY A 158 9.29 -6.77 2.34
CA GLY A 158 8.18 -5.86 2.07
C GLY A 158 7.02 -6.21 3.00
N PHE A 159 6.43 -5.22 3.64
CA PHE A 159 5.36 -5.43 4.62
C PHE A 159 4.28 -4.36 4.45
N ASP A 160 3.03 -4.80 4.50
CA ASP A 160 1.86 -3.94 4.53
C ASP A 160 0.71 -4.61 5.28
N CYS A 161 -0.40 -3.88 5.48
CA CYS A 161 -1.66 -4.41 6.02
C CYS A 161 -2.87 -3.84 5.29
N GLU A 162 -3.94 -4.64 5.19
CA GLU A 162 -5.24 -4.15 4.67
C GLU A 162 -6.34 -4.31 5.69
N TRP A 163 -7.21 -3.30 5.74
CA TRP A 163 -8.38 -3.27 6.60
C TRP A 163 -9.57 -2.63 5.89
N PRO A 164 -10.81 -3.01 6.23
CA PRO A 164 -11.95 -2.47 5.51
C PRO A 164 -12.17 -0.99 5.90
N PRO A 165 -12.53 -0.12 4.95
CA PRO A 165 -12.46 1.34 5.10
C PRO A 165 -13.57 1.94 6.00
N TYR A 166 -14.32 1.08 6.68
CA TYR A 166 -15.47 1.43 7.52
C TYR A 166 -15.35 0.97 8.96
N PHE A 167 -14.25 0.29 9.32
CA PHE A 167 -13.96 -0.09 10.70
C PHE A 167 -13.08 0.96 11.40
N ASP A 168 -13.34 1.14 12.69
CA ASP A 168 -12.44 1.83 13.60
C ASP A 168 -11.30 0.90 14.07
N SER A 169 -10.28 1.51 14.65
CA SER A 169 -8.84 1.21 14.54
C SER A 169 -8.30 -0.22 14.64
N LYS A 170 -9.05 -1.22 15.11
CA LYS A 170 -8.51 -2.51 15.57
C LYS A 170 -8.63 -3.69 14.59
N TYR A 171 -9.36 -3.52 13.50
CA TYR A 171 -9.59 -4.61 12.55
C TYR A 171 -8.50 -4.65 11.48
N ILE A 172 -7.85 -5.80 11.31
CA ILE A 172 -6.95 -6.11 10.20
C ILE A 172 -7.53 -7.27 9.41
N SER A 173 -7.69 -7.12 8.10
CA SER A 173 -8.19 -8.19 7.22
C SER A 173 -7.09 -9.05 6.65
N LEU A 174 -6.00 -8.41 6.23
CA LEU A 174 -4.92 -9.07 5.53
C LEU A 174 -3.59 -8.50 5.99
N ILE A 175 -2.60 -9.37 6.15
CA ILE A 175 -1.21 -8.98 6.41
C ILE A 175 -0.41 -9.45 5.21
N GLN A 176 0.35 -8.55 4.58
CA GLN A 176 1.14 -8.86 3.40
C GLN A 176 2.61 -8.88 3.74
N ILE A 177 3.30 -9.95 3.32
CA ILE A 177 4.72 -10.16 3.59
C ILE A 177 5.39 -10.60 2.29
N ALA A 178 6.26 -9.77 1.75
CA ALA A 178 7.06 -10.06 0.56
C ALA A 178 8.51 -10.36 0.95
N LEU A 179 8.99 -11.55 0.59
CA LEU A 179 10.33 -12.05 0.91
C LEU A 179 10.75 -13.11 -0.13
N ASP A 180 11.96 -13.00 -0.68
CA ASP A 180 12.58 -13.98 -1.58
C ASP A 180 11.69 -14.48 -2.72
N ASN A 181 11.18 -13.54 -3.52
CA ASN A 181 10.27 -13.81 -4.65
C ASN A 181 8.98 -14.55 -4.23
N GLN A 182 8.57 -14.40 -2.98
CA GLN A 182 7.31 -14.91 -2.46
C GLN A 182 6.58 -13.76 -1.77
N CYS A 183 5.30 -13.60 -2.08
CA CYS A 183 4.41 -12.73 -1.34
C CYS A 183 3.36 -13.59 -0.63
N PHE A 184 3.34 -13.51 0.69
CA PHE A 184 2.39 -14.19 1.55
C PHE A 184 1.27 -13.22 1.91
N LEU A 185 0.03 -13.62 1.64
CA LEU A 185 -1.18 -12.90 2.02
C LEU A 185 -1.83 -13.67 3.16
N VAL A 186 -1.58 -13.25 4.40
CA VAL A 186 -2.06 -13.92 5.61
C VAL A 186 -3.43 -13.37 5.99
N ASP A 187 -4.44 -14.25 6.02
CA ASP A 187 -5.82 -13.87 6.35
C ASP A 187 -5.96 -13.58 7.85
N ALA A 188 -5.84 -12.30 8.23
CA ALA A 188 -5.96 -11.85 9.61
C ALA A 188 -7.40 -11.75 10.11
N SER A 189 -8.39 -11.76 9.19
CA SER A 189 -9.80 -11.83 9.56
C SER A 189 -10.15 -13.16 10.20
N TYR A 190 -9.52 -14.25 9.76
CA TYR A 190 -10.00 -15.61 10.08
C TYR A 190 -8.92 -16.64 10.39
N GLY A 191 -7.65 -16.32 10.16
CA GLY A 191 -6.55 -17.18 10.56
C GLY A 191 -6.43 -17.27 12.08
N ASN A 192 -5.78 -18.33 12.53
CA ASN A 192 -5.55 -18.58 13.96
C ASN A 192 -4.76 -17.41 14.59
N LYS A 193 -5.42 -16.65 15.46
CA LYS A 193 -4.87 -15.43 16.08
C LYS A 193 -3.58 -15.69 16.86
N LYS A 194 -3.46 -16.86 17.48
CA LYS A 194 -2.25 -17.24 18.21
C LYS A 194 -1.07 -17.42 17.25
N LEU A 195 -1.25 -18.19 16.17
CA LEU A 195 -0.21 -18.42 15.17
C LEU A 195 0.16 -17.15 14.42
N ILE A 196 -0.80 -16.27 14.15
CA ILE A 196 -0.51 -14.95 13.57
C ILE A 196 0.30 -14.11 14.56
N GLY A 197 -0.03 -14.14 15.85
CA GLY A 197 0.76 -13.47 16.89
C GLY A 197 2.21 -13.97 16.94
N GLU A 198 2.41 -15.28 16.86
CA GLU A 198 3.75 -15.91 16.78
C GLU A 198 4.51 -15.48 15.52
N LEU A 199 3.84 -15.48 14.36
CA LEU A 199 4.39 -14.99 13.09
C LEU A 199 4.83 -13.52 13.19
N LEU A 200 4.01 -12.66 13.79
CA LEU A 200 4.31 -11.24 13.98
C LEU A 200 5.47 -11.05 14.95
N ASP A 201 5.54 -11.83 16.03
CA ASP A 201 6.66 -11.79 16.96
C ASP A 201 7.98 -12.15 16.27
N GLU A 202 7.99 -13.22 15.47
CA GLU A 202 9.15 -13.63 14.67
C GLU A 202 9.57 -12.54 13.67
N LEU A 203 8.62 -11.99 12.89
CA LEU A 203 8.90 -10.94 11.89
C LEU A 203 9.49 -9.67 12.50
N PHE A 204 8.87 -9.16 13.56
CA PHE A 204 9.24 -7.87 14.12
C PHE A 204 10.40 -7.96 15.13
N SER A 205 10.73 -9.15 15.65
CA SER A 205 11.93 -9.39 16.45
C SER A 205 13.19 -9.66 15.60
N ALA A 206 13.02 -10.08 14.34
CA ALA A 206 14.12 -10.38 13.41
C ALA A 206 15.09 -9.20 13.24
N LYS A 207 16.34 -9.39 13.66
CA LYS A 207 17.40 -8.37 13.65
C LYS A 207 18.19 -8.29 12.34
N ASN A 208 18.13 -9.33 11.53
CA ASN A 208 18.80 -9.34 10.23
C ASN A 208 17.86 -8.97 9.08
N LEU A 209 16.55 -8.88 9.36
CA LEU A 209 15.53 -8.51 8.40
C LEU A 209 15.13 -7.04 8.53
N ILE A 210 15.22 -6.31 7.43
CA ILE A 210 14.76 -4.92 7.32
C ILE A 210 13.31 -4.92 6.81
N LYS A 211 12.36 -4.50 7.64
CA LYS A 211 10.94 -4.43 7.27
C LYS A 211 10.67 -3.09 6.60
N LEU A 212 10.35 -3.12 5.31
CA LEU A 212 10.14 -1.96 4.46
C LEU A 212 8.66 -1.74 4.17
N GLY A 213 8.24 -0.49 4.18
CA GLY A 213 6.89 -0.06 3.78
C GLY A 213 6.80 1.46 3.64
N LYS A 214 5.63 1.98 3.27
CA LYS A 214 5.34 3.42 3.34
C LYS A 214 4.59 3.72 4.65
N SER A 215 5.22 4.50 5.52
CA SER A 215 4.71 4.75 6.89
C SER A 215 4.46 3.47 7.72
N PRO A 216 5.38 2.47 7.71
CA PRO A 216 5.12 1.14 8.27
C PRO A 216 4.88 1.12 9.79
N ILE A 217 5.19 2.22 10.50
CA ILE A 217 4.89 2.36 11.92
C ILE A 217 3.39 2.50 12.16
N ASP A 218 2.65 3.11 11.22
CA ASP A 218 1.20 3.22 11.31
C ASP A 218 0.57 1.83 11.25
N ASP A 219 1.04 0.97 10.35
CA ASP A 219 0.63 -0.43 10.23
C ASP A 219 1.01 -1.26 11.47
N VAL A 220 2.21 -1.06 12.01
CA VAL A 220 2.62 -1.71 13.27
C VAL A 220 1.71 -1.29 14.43
N ASN A 221 1.34 -0.01 14.52
CA ASN A 221 0.40 0.45 15.55
C ASN A 221 -0.98 -0.21 15.38
N LYS A 222 -1.45 -0.35 14.13
CA LYS A 222 -2.70 -1.08 13.84
C LYS A 222 -2.62 -2.56 14.20
N LEU A 223 -1.47 -3.20 13.95
CA LEU A 223 -1.22 -4.56 14.39
C LEU A 223 -1.17 -4.66 15.92
N LEU A 224 -0.57 -3.69 16.62
CA LEU A 224 -0.50 -3.68 18.07
C LEU A 224 -1.90 -3.55 18.70
N ASP A 225 -2.77 -2.75 18.10
CA ASP A 225 -4.20 -2.65 18.47
C ASP A 225 -4.92 -4.01 18.33
N ALA A 226 -4.59 -4.77 17.28
CA ALA A 226 -5.20 -6.05 16.95
C ALA A 226 -4.58 -7.26 17.70
N TYR A 227 -3.29 -7.17 18.05
CA TYR A 227 -2.47 -8.21 18.66
C TYR A 227 -1.65 -7.65 19.84
N PRO A 228 -2.32 -7.16 20.91
CA PRO A 228 -1.67 -6.43 21.98
C PRO A 228 -0.67 -7.25 22.78
N ASP A 229 -0.76 -8.59 22.77
CA ASP A 229 0.13 -9.46 23.52
C ASP A 229 1.48 -9.70 22.82
N VAL A 230 1.61 -9.33 21.54
CA VAL A 230 2.86 -9.52 20.78
C VAL A 230 3.89 -8.48 21.23
N LYS A 231 4.98 -8.95 21.83
CA LYS A 231 6.02 -8.07 22.41
C LYS A 231 6.80 -7.35 21.32
N ALA A 232 7.14 -8.04 20.23
CA ALA A 232 7.91 -7.44 19.15
C ALA A 232 7.21 -6.24 18.47
N LEU A 233 5.88 -6.13 18.52
CA LEU A 233 5.15 -4.98 17.97
C LEU A 233 5.31 -3.71 18.82
N ARG A 234 5.61 -3.83 20.12
CA ARG A 234 5.88 -2.66 20.98
C ARG A 234 7.26 -2.06 20.71
N GLU A 235 8.23 -2.90 20.38
CA GLU A 235 9.60 -2.51 20.11
C GLU A 235 10.15 -3.17 18.83
N PRO A 236 9.56 -2.86 17.67
CA PRO A 236 9.88 -3.55 16.43
C PRO A 236 11.33 -3.25 16.02
N LYS A 237 12.07 -4.29 15.62
CA LYS A 237 13.45 -4.16 15.15
C LYS A 237 13.45 -3.82 13.67
N ASN A 238 14.31 -2.90 13.25
CA ASN A 238 14.62 -2.63 11.83
C ASN A 238 13.40 -2.40 10.92
N VAL A 239 12.39 -1.68 11.40
CA VAL A 239 11.29 -1.17 10.56
C VAL A 239 11.73 0.14 9.93
N LEU A 240 11.70 0.22 8.61
CA LEU A 240 12.24 1.34 7.84
C LEU A 240 11.24 1.84 6.80
N CYS A 241 10.91 3.13 6.91
CA CYS A 241 10.08 3.83 5.92
C CYS A 241 10.86 4.09 4.62
N LEU A 242 10.27 3.76 3.47
CA LEU A 242 10.87 3.98 2.15
C LEU A 242 11.26 5.44 1.89
N SER A 243 10.43 6.41 2.30
CA SER A 243 10.74 7.84 2.16
C SER A 243 12.08 8.17 2.82
N LYS A 244 12.34 7.61 4.00
CA LYS A 244 13.58 7.84 4.76
C LYS A 244 14.79 7.21 4.09
N LEU A 245 14.62 6.00 3.54
CA LEU A 245 15.66 5.33 2.77
C LEU A 245 16.04 6.14 1.53
N ILE A 246 15.04 6.56 0.75
CA ILE A 246 15.22 7.38 -0.47
C ILE A 246 15.89 8.71 -0.11
N ILE A 247 15.46 9.38 0.96
CA ILE A 247 16.08 10.63 1.43
C ILE A 247 17.54 10.42 1.82
N THR A 248 17.85 9.32 2.51
CA THR A 248 19.22 9.02 2.95
C THR A 248 20.12 8.72 1.76
N PHE A 249 19.64 7.92 0.79
CA PHE A 249 20.33 7.64 -0.48
C PHE A 249 20.59 8.91 -1.32
N ASN A 250 19.78 9.95 -1.16
CA ASN A 250 19.96 11.22 -1.87
C ASN A 250 20.72 12.28 -1.05
N ASN A 251 21.30 11.91 0.11
CA ASN A 251 22.10 12.82 0.91
C ASN A 251 23.59 12.44 0.87
N PRO A 252 24.36 12.98 -0.10
CA PRO A 252 25.76 12.60 -0.35
C PRO A 252 26.75 13.02 0.75
N SER A 253 26.33 13.81 1.75
CA SER A 253 27.16 14.18 2.92
C SER A 253 27.47 12.99 3.86
N GLY A 254 27.25 11.76 3.41
CA GLY A 254 27.12 10.60 4.26
C GLY A 254 27.94 9.37 3.93
N TYR A 255 28.58 9.34 2.77
CA TYR A 255 29.35 8.21 2.24
C TYR A 255 30.23 8.70 1.08
N ASN A 256 31.39 8.07 0.87
CA ASN A 256 32.35 8.44 -0.16
C ASN A 256 31.87 7.97 -1.55
N CYS A 257 31.32 8.88 -2.35
CA CYS A 257 30.91 8.59 -3.73
C CYS A 257 32.11 8.75 -4.67
N SER A 258 32.47 7.70 -5.42
CA SER A 258 33.53 7.74 -6.45
C SER A 258 32.96 7.70 -7.88
N GLY A 259 31.68 7.39 -8.06
CA GLY A 259 30.98 7.40 -9.35
C GLY A 259 30.43 8.78 -9.76
N ASN A 260 30.07 8.93 -11.03
CA ASN A 260 29.43 10.15 -11.54
C ASN A 260 28.01 10.27 -10.98
N ILE A 261 27.86 11.00 -9.87
CA ILE A 261 26.57 11.23 -9.23
C ILE A 261 25.55 11.84 -10.21
N ASP A 262 25.98 12.69 -11.14
CA ASP A 262 25.11 13.29 -12.17
C ASP A 262 24.69 12.32 -13.28
N SER A 263 25.08 11.04 -13.25
CA SER A 263 24.57 9.99 -14.16
C SER A 263 23.41 9.16 -13.56
N VAL A 264 23.34 9.06 -12.23
CA VAL A 264 22.31 8.32 -11.48
C VAL A 264 21.30 9.27 -10.83
N LEU A 265 21.78 10.44 -10.39
CA LEU A 265 21.01 11.53 -9.79
C LEU A 265 20.44 12.59 -10.77
N PRO A 266 20.62 12.61 -12.11
CA PRO A 266 20.10 13.71 -12.95
C PRO A 266 18.57 13.62 -13.17
N HIS A 267 17.97 12.45 -12.94
CA HIS A 267 16.54 12.24 -13.19
C HIS A 267 15.62 13.04 -12.25
N TRP A 268 16.01 13.32 -11.00
CA TRP A 268 15.14 14.10 -10.10
C TRP A 268 15.21 15.61 -10.39
N LYS A 269 16.38 16.17 -10.71
CA LYS A 269 16.50 17.58 -11.15
C LYS A 269 15.68 17.84 -12.43
N MET A 270 15.74 16.93 -13.40
CA MET A 270 14.90 17.00 -14.62
C MET A 270 13.39 16.90 -14.30
N PHE A 271 13.02 16.11 -13.28
CA PHE A 271 11.64 15.99 -12.83
C PHE A 271 11.12 17.27 -12.18
N PHE A 272 11.92 17.94 -11.34
CA PHE A 272 11.59 19.27 -10.79
C PHE A 272 11.47 20.34 -11.89
N ASN A 273 12.35 20.32 -12.90
CA ASN A 273 12.22 21.25 -14.04
C ASN A 273 10.95 21.00 -14.87
N LYS A 274 10.50 19.74 -15.03
CA LYS A 274 9.20 19.43 -15.65
C LYS A 274 8.00 19.84 -14.78
N PHE A 275 8.14 19.81 -13.45
CA PHE A 275 7.10 20.20 -12.49
C PHE A 275 7.01 21.74 -12.29
N ASN A 276 8.12 22.46 -12.46
CA ASN A 276 8.17 23.92 -12.36
C ASN A 276 7.30 24.64 -13.40
N HIS A 277 6.95 24.00 -14.51
CA HIS A 277 6.08 24.60 -15.53
C HIS A 277 4.58 24.48 -15.24
N LYS A 278 4.13 23.75 -14.21
CA LYS A 278 2.69 23.57 -13.96
C LYS A 278 2.17 23.95 -12.57
N ASN A 279 2.99 23.99 -11.51
CA ASN A 279 2.46 24.19 -10.15
C ASN A 279 3.21 25.21 -9.27
N VAL A 280 4.11 26.04 -9.82
CA VAL A 280 4.77 27.10 -9.01
C VAL A 280 3.86 28.32 -8.82
N SER A 281 2.84 28.51 -9.66
CA SER A 281 1.89 29.64 -9.52
C SER A 281 0.94 29.53 -8.32
N SER A 282 0.86 28.38 -7.65
CA SER A 282 -0.07 28.15 -6.52
C SER A 282 0.61 28.00 -5.16
N ILE A 283 1.95 27.94 -5.11
CA ILE A 283 2.71 27.87 -3.84
C ILE A 283 3.33 29.23 -3.48
N SER A 284 3.55 30.11 -4.47
CA SER A 284 4.17 31.43 -4.25
C SER A 284 3.25 32.48 -3.62
N THR A 285 1.97 32.20 -3.38
CA THR A 285 1.00 33.19 -2.86
C THR A 285 0.87 33.23 -1.34
N LEU A 286 1.64 32.44 -0.59
CA LEU A 286 1.47 32.33 0.87
C LEU A 286 2.59 32.96 1.71
N CYS A 287 3.48 33.76 1.13
CA CYS A 287 4.37 34.58 1.95
C CYS A 287 4.82 35.86 1.24
N ASN A 288 4.63 36.96 1.97
CA ASN A 288 5.19 38.31 1.80
C ASN A 288 4.38 39.30 0.95
N SER A 289 3.48 39.97 1.67
CA SER A 289 3.22 41.40 1.56
C SER A 289 4.50 42.23 1.53
N ASP A 290 4.49 43.26 0.69
CA ASP A 290 5.23 44.53 0.76
C ASP A 290 6.75 44.48 0.96
N LEU A 291 7.49 44.89 -0.07
CA LEU A 291 8.15 46.20 -0.09
C LEU A 291 8.77 46.50 -1.47
N THR A 292 8.69 47.78 -1.81
CA THR A 292 9.00 48.44 -3.08
C THR A 292 10.49 48.76 -3.27
N SER A 293 10.85 48.88 -4.55
CA SER A 293 11.81 49.82 -5.18
C SER A 293 13.29 49.84 -4.76
N ASP A 294 14.11 49.53 -5.77
CA ASP A 294 15.17 50.39 -6.33
C ASP A 294 16.68 50.19 -6.03
N PHE A 295 17.40 50.31 -7.15
CA PHE A 295 18.82 50.55 -7.44
C PHE A 295 19.90 49.49 -7.21
N GLY A 296 20.62 49.24 -8.31
CA GLY A 296 21.69 48.26 -8.46
C GLY A 296 22.91 48.51 -7.58
N LYS A 297 23.56 47.40 -7.22
CA LYS A 297 24.95 47.35 -6.77
C LYS A 297 25.63 46.14 -7.40
N ILE A 298 26.85 46.36 -7.86
CA ILE A 298 27.77 45.36 -8.40
C ILE A 298 28.05 44.33 -7.29
N VAL A 299 27.55 43.11 -7.49
CA VAL A 299 27.69 41.98 -6.57
C VAL A 299 29.11 41.42 -6.64
N LYS A 300 29.86 41.50 -5.53
CA LYS A 300 31.20 40.91 -5.38
C LYS A 300 31.07 39.38 -5.30
N GLY A 301 32.05 38.63 -5.84
CA GLY A 301 32.05 37.17 -6.00
C GLY A 301 31.84 36.28 -4.74
N ASN A 302 31.65 36.85 -3.56
CA ASN A 302 31.25 36.13 -2.32
C ASN A 302 29.74 36.01 -2.12
N GLU A 303 28.93 36.83 -2.81
CA GLU A 303 27.47 36.75 -2.78
C GLU A 303 26.95 35.67 -3.73
N PHE A 304 27.56 35.51 -4.91
CA PHE A 304 27.20 34.47 -5.88
C PHE A 304 27.43 33.03 -5.36
N SER A 305 28.45 32.83 -4.51
CA SER A 305 28.71 31.55 -3.84
C SER A 305 27.76 31.30 -2.67
N LYS A 306 27.36 32.36 -1.94
CA LYS A 306 26.30 32.29 -0.91
C LYS A 306 24.92 32.01 -1.51
N GLU A 307 24.54 32.66 -2.61
CA GLU A 307 23.28 32.44 -3.32
C GLU A 307 23.16 31.00 -3.82
N LYS A 308 24.18 30.47 -4.51
CA LYS A 308 24.23 29.06 -4.93
C LYS A 308 24.12 28.07 -3.78
N SER A 309 24.74 28.39 -2.63
CA SER A 309 24.64 27.53 -1.44
C SER A 309 23.24 27.57 -0.80
N THR A 310 22.56 28.70 -0.87
CA THR A 310 21.21 28.91 -0.33
C THR A 310 20.16 28.22 -1.19
N GLU A 311 20.27 28.32 -2.53
CA GLU A 311 19.44 27.58 -3.49
C GLU A 311 19.58 26.07 -3.34
N LYS A 312 20.82 25.56 -3.22
CA LYS A 312 21.07 24.12 -3.00
C LYS A 312 20.42 23.62 -1.70
N GLN A 313 20.49 24.41 -0.63
CA GLN A 313 19.86 24.05 0.65
C GLN A 313 18.33 24.07 0.55
N GLN A 314 17.76 25.02 -0.19
CA GLN A 314 16.32 25.10 -0.44
C GLN A 314 15.82 23.89 -1.23
N LEU A 315 16.50 23.52 -2.32
CA LEU A 315 16.17 22.33 -3.11
C LEU A 315 16.22 21.04 -2.29
N ILE A 316 17.20 20.90 -1.39
CA ILE A 316 17.29 19.73 -0.49
C ILE A 316 16.09 19.69 0.48
N LYS A 317 15.65 20.84 1.01
CA LYS A 317 14.48 20.92 1.89
C LYS A 317 13.19 20.56 1.14
N GLU A 318 13.01 21.10 -0.06
CA GLU A 318 11.85 20.80 -0.91
C GLU A 318 11.81 19.32 -1.30
N PHE A 319 12.95 18.74 -1.70
CA PHE A 319 13.05 17.32 -2.00
C PHE A 319 12.64 16.45 -0.80
N LYS A 320 13.17 16.74 0.40
CA LYS A 320 12.79 16.02 1.62
C LYS A 320 11.30 16.11 1.89
N TYR A 321 10.74 17.32 1.81
CA TYR A 321 9.30 17.53 1.99
C TYR A 321 8.47 16.71 0.99
N VAL A 322 8.84 16.71 -0.29
CA VAL A 322 8.13 15.93 -1.31
C VAL A 322 8.22 14.43 -1.02
N MET A 323 9.38 13.91 -0.64
CA MET A 323 9.56 12.48 -0.34
C MET A 323 8.81 12.04 0.91
N GLU A 324 8.77 12.87 1.95
CA GLU A 324 8.04 12.59 3.19
C GLU A 324 6.52 12.54 2.97
N ASN A 325 6.00 13.40 2.08
CA ASN A 325 4.57 13.50 1.77
C ASN A 325 4.12 12.65 0.57
N ALA A 326 5.06 12.03 -0.17
CA ALA A 326 4.73 11.16 -1.29
C ALA A 326 4.16 9.81 -0.80
N GLY A 327 2.97 9.44 -1.26
CA GLY A 327 2.44 8.08 -1.09
C GLY A 327 3.22 7.04 -1.90
N LEU A 328 3.00 5.75 -1.61
CA LEU A 328 3.76 4.64 -2.18
C LEU A 328 3.72 4.61 -3.72
N SER A 329 2.55 4.81 -4.33
CA SER A 329 2.40 4.91 -5.79
C SER A 329 3.29 6.00 -6.42
N ARG A 330 3.44 7.15 -5.74
CA ARG A 330 4.31 8.24 -6.21
C ARG A 330 5.78 7.88 -6.05
N LEU A 331 6.18 7.24 -4.95
CA LEU A 331 7.54 6.73 -4.77
C LEU A 331 7.89 5.68 -5.83
N SER A 332 6.97 4.76 -6.13
CA SER A 332 7.09 3.80 -7.23
C SER A 332 7.30 4.51 -8.56
N LYS A 333 6.52 5.55 -8.87
CA LYS A 333 6.69 6.31 -10.11
C LYS A 333 8.07 6.96 -10.21
N LEU A 334 8.56 7.52 -9.11
CA LEU A 334 9.84 8.20 -9.05
C LEU A 334 11.02 7.24 -9.19
N VAL A 335 10.95 6.06 -8.59
CA VAL A 335 12.09 5.11 -8.54
C VAL A 335 12.01 4.07 -9.66
N LEU A 336 10.83 3.53 -9.93
CA LEU A 336 10.58 2.43 -10.87
C LEU A 336 9.96 2.89 -12.19
N GLY A 337 9.63 4.18 -12.33
CA GLY A 337 9.06 4.74 -13.56
C GLY A 337 7.57 4.47 -13.78
N LYS A 338 6.91 3.71 -12.89
CA LYS A 338 5.48 3.35 -12.97
C LYS A 338 4.72 3.59 -11.67
N GLU A 339 3.47 4.02 -11.78
CA GLU A 339 2.58 4.20 -10.63
C GLU A 339 1.98 2.87 -10.18
N LEU A 340 1.46 2.81 -8.95
CA LEU A 340 0.60 1.72 -8.51
C LEU A 340 -0.85 2.01 -8.87
N ASP A 341 -1.55 0.99 -9.36
CA ASP A 341 -2.99 1.02 -9.57
C ASP A 341 -3.69 1.03 -8.21
N LYS A 342 -4.50 2.07 -7.94
CA LYS A 342 -5.18 2.28 -6.65
C LYS A 342 -6.63 1.83 -6.64
N SER A 343 -7.09 1.13 -7.68
CA SER A 343 -8.50 0.76 -7.83
C SER A 343 -9.02 -0.08 -6.66
N GLU A 344 -8.14 -0.84 -6.00
CA GLU A 344 -8.51 -1.74 -4.90
C GLU A 344 -8.19 -1.17 -3.50
N GLN A 345 -7.60 0.03 -3.39
CA GLN A 345 -7.14 0.61 -2.12
C GLN A 345 -8.26 0.73 -1.06
N ILE A 346 -9.50 0.99 -1.50
CA ILE A 346 -10.66 1.18 -0.62
C ILE A 346 -11.69 0.05 -0.75
N SER A 347 -11.22 -1.15 -1.07
CA SER A 347 -12.08 -2.31 -1.30
C SER A 347 -12.74 -2.84 -0.04
N ILE A 348 -13.73 -3.71 -0.24
CA ILE A 348 -14.29 -4.53 0.84
C ILE A 348 -13.26 -5.62 1.19
N TRP A 349 -12.27 -5.26 1.99
CA TRP A 349 -11.15 -6.15 2.32
C TRP A 349 -11.55 -7.36 3.14
N ASP A 350 -12.68 -7.32 3.84
CA ASP A 350 -13.27 -8.46 4.56
C ASP A 350 -14.12 -9.39 3.66
N ARG A 351 -14.23 -9.09 2.36
CA ARG A 351 -14.81 -9.99 1.35
C ARG A 351 -14.02 -11.30 1.29
N ARG A 352 -14.72 -12.44 1.22
CA ARG A 352 -14.11 -13.74 0.95
C ARG A 352 -14.93 -14.55 -0.08
N PRO A 353 -14.29 -15.33 -0.97
CA PRO A 353 -12.85 -15.25 -1.29
C PRO A 353 -12.46 -13.84 -1.77
N LEU A 354 -11.18 -13.47 -1.68
CA LEU A 354 -10.70 -12.21 -2.29
C LEU A 354 -10.76 -12.33 -3.82
N ARG A 355 -11.05 -11.23 -4.51
CA ARG A 355 -10.94 -11.18 -5.98
C ARG A 355 -9.48 -11.28 -6.41
N THR A 356 -9.22 -11.75 -7.62
CA THR A 356 -7.87 -11.74 -8.20
C THR A 356 -7.27 -10.33 -8.20
N SER A 357 -8.06 -9.29 -8.48
CA SER A 357 -7.64 -7.89 -8.42
C SER A 357 -7.19 -7.46 -7.02
N GLN A 358 -7.93 -7.84 -5.97
CA GLN A 358 -7.58 -7.61 -4.57
C GLN A 358 -6.29 -8.33 -4.18
N ILE A 359 -6.15 -9.60 -4.58
CA ILE A 359 -4.95 -10.41 -4.34
C ILE A 359 -3.73 -9.76 -5.01
N ARG A 360 -3.86 -9.36 -6.27
CA ARG A 360 -2.80 -8.68 -7.05
C ARG A 360 -2.40 -7.36 -6.42
N TYR A 361 -3.38 -6.53 -6.06
CA TYR A 361 -3.13 -5.24 -5.40
C TYR A 361 -2.36 -5.43 -4.10
N ALA A 362 -2.91 -6.25 -3.18
CA ALA A 362 -2.33 -6.45 -1.86
C ALA A 362 -0.92 -7.04 -1.95
N ALA A 363 -0.71 -8.01 -2.83
CA ALA A 363 0.62 -8.58 -3.00
C ALA A 363 1.63 -7.56 -3.53
N LEU A 364 1.21 -6.71 -4.48
CA LEU A 364 2.08 -5.69 -5.06
C LEU A 364 2.43 -4.58 -4.06
N ASP A 365 1.52 -4.23 -3.14
CA ASP A 365 1.75 -3.17 -2.14
C ASP A 365 2.86 -3.54 -1.13
N ALA A 366 3.03 -4.82 -0.83
CA ALA A 366 4.22 -5.32 -0.11
C ALA A 366 5.46 -5.44 -1.02
N GLU A 367 5.33 -6.06 -2.20
CA GLU A 367 6.46 -6.35 -3.08
C GLU A 367 7.15 -5.09 -3.65
N VAL A 368 6.38 -4.03 -3.94
CA VAL A 368 6.92 -2.77 -4.47
C VAL A 368 7.98 -2.16 -3.55
N SER A 369 7.86 -2.35 -2.23
CA SER A 369 8.86 -1.89 -1.26
C SER A 369 10.21 -2.56 -1.47
N ARG A 370 10.23 -3.87 -1.77
CA ARG A 370 11.44 -4.60 -2.15
C ARG A 370 11.95 -4.18 -3.52
N MET A 371 11.06 -3.99 -4.50
CA MET A 371 11.44 -3.53 -5.84
C MET A 371 12.15 -2.17 -5.80
N ILE A 372 11.62 -1.22 -5.01
CA ILE A 372 12.26 0.07 -4.76
C ILE A 372 13.64 -0.12 -4.12
N TYR A 373 13.75 -0.96 -3.09
CA TYR A 373 15.04 -1.25 -2.44
C TYR A 373 16.07 -1.78 -3.42
N PHE A 374 15.74 -2.80 -4.22
CA PHE A 374 16.67 -3.37 -5.19
C PHE A 374 17.04 -2.40 -6.31
N LYS A 375 16.13 -1.48 -6.67
CA LYS A 375 16.49 -0.41 -7.61
C LYS A 375 17.48 0.57 -7.01
N LEU A 376 17.34 0.92 -5.74
CA LEU A 376 18.33 1.72 -5.01
C LEU A 376 19.66 0.97 -4.88
N GLU A 377 19.64 -0.34 -4.63
CA GLU A 377 20.85 -1.17 -4.58
C GLU A 377 21.58 -1.19 -5.94
N GLU A 378 20.85 -1.35 -7.05
CA GLU A 378 21.40 -1.26 -8.41
C GLU A 378 22.14 0.08 -8.62
N TRP A 379 21.51 1.18 -8.23
CA TRP A 379 22.12 2.51 -8.28
C TRP A 379 23.33 2.65 -7.33
N CYS A 380 23.26 2.08 -6.13
CA CYS A 380 24.39 2.08 -5.19
C CYS A 380 25.61 1.35 -5.77
N LYS A 381 25.40 0.19 -6.42
CA LYS A 381 26.46 -0.56 -7.10
C LYS A 381 27.14 0.27 -8.19
N GLN A 382 26.38 1.03 -8.98
CA GLN A 382 26.92 1.94 -10.01
C GLN A 382 27.75 3.09 -9.41
N LEU A 383 27.45 3.48 -8.16
CA LEU A 383 28.15 4.54 -7.43
C LEU A 383 29.26 4.02 -6.51
N ASN A 384 29.50 2.71 -6.48
CA ASN A 384 30.41 2.02 -5.57
C ASN A 384 30.10 2.29 -4.09
N ILE A 385 28.81 2.24 -3.73
CA ILE A 385 28.30 2.40 -2.37
C ILE A 385 27.64 1.08 -1.94
N ASP A 386 27.83 0.65 -0.69
CA ASP A 386 27.05 -0.44 -0.12
C ASP A 386 25.68 0.07 0.37
N ILE A 387 24.60 -0.47 -0.19
CA ILE A 387 23.23 -0.14 0.23
C ILE A 387 22.99 -0.45 1.71
N LYS A 388 23.72 -1.39 2.31
CA LYS A 388 23.62 -1.72 3.74
C LYS A 388 24.04 -0.55 4.61
N GLU A 389 25.08 0.19 4.24
CA GLU A 389 25.52 1.38 4.97
C GLU A 389 24.42 2.45 4.99
N ILE A 390 23.80 2.69 3.83
CA ILE A 390 22.67 3.62 3.71
C ILE A 390 21.49 3.13 4.56
N THR A 391 21.19 1.83 4.50
CA THR A 391 20.08 1.22 5.25
C THR A 391 20.25 1.36 6.75
N ILE A 392 21.44 1.02 7.28
CA ILE A 392 21.77 1.14 8.71
C ILE A 392 21.66 2.61 9.14
N LYS A 393 22.22 3.52 8.34
CA LYS A 393 22.13 4.96 8.61
C LYS A 393 20.69 5.44 8.65
N SER A 394 19.84 5.00 7.72
CA SER A 394 18.43 5.33 7.71
C SER A 394 17.70 4.84 8.96
N ILE A 395 18.10 3.72 9.55
CA ILE A 395 17.51 3.24 10.81
C ILE A 395 17.95 4.13 11.99
N SER A 396 19.24 4.48 12.07
CA SER A 396 19.84 5.24 13.17
C SER A 396 19.37 6.69 13.27
N VAL A 397 18.88 7.30 12.19
CA VAL A 397 18.28 8.65 12.21
C VAL A 397 16.93 8.59 12.93
N LYS A 398 16.87 8.31 14.23
CA LYS A 398 15.61 8.47 15.00
C LYS A 398 15.09 9.89 14.80
N ASP A 399 13.80 10.03 14.52
CA ASP A 399 13.15 11.33 14.42
C ASP A 399 13.38 12.10 15.73
N LYS A 400 14.21 13.14 15.70
CA LYS A 400 14.37 14.12 16.79
C LYS A 400 13.10 14.96 17.00
N LYS A 401 11.92 14.45 16.66
CA LYS A 401 10.61 15.07 16.87
C LYS A 401 9.77 14.17 17.76
N LYS A 402 10.06 14.16 19.06
CA LYS A 402 9.14 13.95 20.19
C LYS A 402 9.92 14.02 21.51
N SER A 403 10.23 15.25 21.93
CA SER A 403 10.48 15.61 23.33
C SER A 403 10.26 17.12 23.49
N LYS A 404 9.04 17.55 23.20
CA LYS A 404 8.42 18.75 23.76
C LYS A 404 6.99 18.36 24.04
N ASN A 405 6.80 17.79 25.23
CA ASN A 405 5.66 17.95 26.11
C ASN A 405 6.12 17.50 27.49
#